data_AF-A0A959VDV3-F1
#
_entry.id   AF-A0A959VDV3-F1
#
_cell.length_a   1.000
_cell.length_b   1.000
_cell.length_c   1.000
_cell.angle_alpha   90.00
_cell.angle_beta   90.00
_cell.angle_gamma   90.00
#
_symmetry.space_group_name_H-M   'P 1'
#
loop_
_entity.id
_entity.type
_entity.pdbx_description
1 polymer ?
#
loop_
_entity_poly.entity_id
_entity_poly.type
_entity_poly.pdbx_seq_one_letter_code
_entity_poly.pdbx_strand_id
1 'polypeptide(L)'
;MEKESKKAKLKFLTSLPQKGILIFASASLLILSVIMTIDYSDFWHYLVLISISLIPLTIIIWIFIKLNYLQTKLHFLLIILLVTINVSFVVSPYILEKQKESTITTANQIIYKLESYKKTNGFYPKKIEESLPHQNMKIPETTIGIFKKRDFFYFNGKENFTLGFSWDFIDMGGAYIYSSKYKSWWYED
;
A
#
# COMPACT_ATOMS: atom_id res chain seq x y z
N MET A 1 1.38 -50.36 23.31
CA MET A 1 0.47 -49.72 22.32
C MET A 1 0.59 -48.20 22.27
N GLU A 2 0.59 -47.47 23.39
CA GLU A 2 0.60 -45.99 23.36
C GLU A 2 1.88 -45.37 22.74
N LYS A 3 3.04 -46.00 22.94
CA LYS A 3 4.33 -45.57 22.33
C LYS A 3 4.34 -45.67 20.79
N GLU A 4 3.64 -46.65 20.22
CA GLU A 4 3.57 -46.82 18.76
C GLU A 4 2.61 -45.82 18.11
N SER A 5 1.48 -45.55 18.77
CA SER A 5 0.54 -44.50 18.36
C SER A 5 1.19 -43.10 18.35
N LYS A 6 2.00 -42.77 19.38
CA LYS A 6 2.77 -41.51 19.41
C LYS A 6 3.82 -41.43 18.29
N LYS A 7 4.52 -42.54 17.99
CA LYS A 7 5.49 -42.60 16.87
C LYS A 7 4.82 -42.43 15.50
N ALA A 8 3.65 -43.03 15.29
CA ALA A 8 2.89 -42.92 14.05
C ALA A 8 2.35 -41.50 13.83
N LYS A 9 1.81 -40.86 14.88
CA LYS A 9 1.41 -39.44 14.85
C LYS A 9 2.58 -38.50 14.56
N LEU A 10 3.75 -38.76 15.15
CA LEU A 10 4.95 -37.95 14.90
C LEU A 10 5.42 -38.09 13.44
N LYS A 11 5.40 -39.31 12.89
CA LYS A 11 5.77 -39.58 11.50
C LYS A 11 4.82 -38.88 10.51
N PHE A 12 3.52 -38.89 10.80
CA PHE A 12 2.49 -38.22 10.00
C PHE A 12 2.64 -36.69 10.00
N LEU A 13 2.94 -36.09 11.15
CA LEU A 13 3.22 -34.65 11.26
C LEU A 13 4.52 -34.25 10.55
N THR A 14 5.53 -35.13 10.53
CA THR A 14 6.76 -34.92 9.76
C THR A 14 6.62 -35.24 8.26
N SER A 15 5.56 -35.93 7.85
CA SER A 15 5.30 -36.29 6.44
C SER A 15 4.42 -35.28 5.70
N LEU A 16 3.89 -34.26 6.37
CA LEU A 16 3.38 -33.09 5.67
C LEU A 16 4.51 -32.54 4.78
N PRO A 17 4.26 -32.23 3.49
CA PRO A 17 5.31 -31.80 2.58
C PRO A 17 5.86 -30.45 3.08
N GLN A 18 6.91 -30.50 3.88
CA GLN A 18 7.57 -29.33 4.49
C GLN A 18 7.92 -28.28 3.43
N LYS A 19 8.20 -28.72 2.20
CA LYS A 19 8.41 -27.88 1.02
C LYS A 19 7.16 -27.09 0.61
N GLY A 20 5.98 -27.70 0.65
CA GLY A 20 4.71 -27.03 0.30
C GLY A 20 4.35 -25.93 1.29
N ILE A 21 4.52 -26.19 2.58
CA ILE A 21 4.29 -25.18 3.64
C ILE A 21 5.25 -24.00 3.49
N LEU A 22 6.52 -24.27 3.19
CA LEU A 22 7.55 -23.25 3.00
C LEU A 22 7.28 -22.38 1.76
N ILE A 23 6.87 -22.99 0.65
CA ILE A 23 6.50 -22.27 -0.59
C ILE A 23 5.28 -21.39 -0.33
N PHE A 24 4.25 -21.93 0.33
CA PHE A 24 3.05 -21.17 0.67
C PHE A 24 3.39 -19.98 1.57
N ALA A 25 4.15 -20.18 2.64
CA ALA A 25 4.55 -19.10 3.54
C ALA A 25 5.36 -18.01 2.82
N SER A 26 6.24 -18.40 1.90
CA SER A 26 7.04 -17.46 1.11
C SER A 26 6.17 -16.63 0.15
N ALA A 27 5.22 -17.29 -0.53
CA ALA A 27 4.27 -16.61 -1.40
C ALA A 27 3.36 -15.66 -0.61
N SER A 28 2.87 -16.08 0.56
CA SER A 28 2.07 -15.23 1.45
C SER A 28 2.85 -14.01 1.94
N LEU A 29 4.12 -14.18 2.31
CA LEU A 29 4.99 -13.09 2.75
C LEU A 29 5.24 -12.09 1.63
N LEU A 30 5.41 -12.56 0.40
CA LEU A 30 5.58 -11.71 -0.78
C LEU A 30 4.31 -10.95 -1.15
N ILE A 31 3.15 -11.61 -1.12
CA ILE A 31 1.87 -10.93 -1.35
C ILE A 31 1.63 -9.87 -0.27
N LEU A 32 1.88 -10.22 0.99
CA LEU A 32 1.73 -9.30 2.10
C LEU A 32 2.68 -8.10 1.98
N SER A 33 3.95 -8.30 1.62
CA SER A 33 4.89 -7.18 1.48
C SER A 33 4.46 -6.19 0.40
N VAL A 34 4.00 -6.69 -0.75
CA VAL A 34 3.48 -5.84 -1.84
C VAL A 34 2.26 -5.06 -1.37
N ILE A 35 1.30 -5.72 -0.71
CA ILE A 35 0.09 -5.05 -0.21
C ILE A 35 0.45 -3.95 0.79
N MET A 36 1.34 -4.23 1.74
CA MET A 36 1.78 -3.24 2.72
C MET A 36 2.51 -2.08 2.03
N THR A 37 3.37 -2.33 1.05
CA THR A 37 4.03 -1.22 0.31
C THR A 37 3.02 -0.30 -0.39
N ILE A 38 1.94 -0.85 -0.95
CA ILE A 38 0.91 -0.06 -1.63
C ILE A 38 0.07 0.74 -0.64
N ASP A 39 -0.42 0.10 0.42
CA ASP A 39 -1.29 0.79 1.40
C ASP A 39 -0.56 1.94 2.12
N TYR A 40 0.71 1.75 2.45
CA TYR A 40 1.46 2.71 3.28
C TYR A 40 2.24 3.78 2.50
N SER A 41 2.21 3.72 1.15
CA SER A 41 2.79 4.59 0.08
C SER A 41 4.13 5.34 0.26
N ASP A 42 4.70 5.47 1.45
CA ASP A 42 6.08 5.96 1.67
C ASP A 42 6.79 5.25 2.84
N PHE A 43 6.34 4.01 3.00
CA PHE A 43 7.02 2.85 3.59
C PHE A 43 8.53 2.75 3.23
N TRP A 44 9.02 3.45 2.20
CA TRP A 44 10.43 3.58 1.80
C TRP A 44 11.37 4.01 2.94
N HIS A 45 10.94 4.91 3.82
CA HIS A 45 11.70 5.28 5.02
C HIS A 45 11.75 4.15 6.06
N TYR A 46 10.67 3.38 6.18
CA TYR A 46 10.59 2.22 7.06
C TYR A 46 11.43 1.03 6.56
N LEU A 47 11.52 0.84 5.25
CA LEU A 47 12.38 -0.17 4.62
C LEU A 47 13.87 0.16 4.75
N VAL A 48 14.26 1.43 4.71
CA VAL A 48 15.64 1.87 5.01
C VAL A 48 15.97 1.62 6.50
N LEU A 49 15.07 1.95 7.43
CA LEU A 49 15.20 1.64 8.86
C LEU A 49 15.27 0.13 9.14
N ILE A 50 14.48 -0.68 8.43
CA ILE A 50 14.56 -2.15 8.47
C ILE A 50 15.92 -2.61 7.92
N SER A 51 16.38 -2.06 6.80
CA SER A 51 17.68 -2.40 6.19
C SER A 51 18.87 -2.06 7.10
N ILE A 52 18.81 -0.96 7.86
CA ILE A 52 19.81 -0.61 8.89
C ILE A 52 19.70 -1.52 10.11
N SER A 53 18.49 -1.86 10.56
CA SER A 53 18.26 -2.77 11.69
C SER A 53 18.68 -4.23 11.40
N LEU A 54 18.73 -4.61 10.13
CA LEU A 54 19.20 -5.93 9.68
C LEU A 54 20.73 -6.05 9.70
N ILE A 55 21.49 -4.95 9.76
CA ILE A 55 22.97 -4.97 9.85
C ILE A 55 23.48 -5.53 11.20
N PRO A 56 22.99 -5.09 12.38
CA PRO A 56 23.35 -5.76 13.63
C PRO A 56 22.86 -7.22 13.68
N LEU A 57 21.73 -7.53 13.05
CA LEU A 57 21.20 -8.90 12.97
C LEU A 57 22.13 -9.81 12.16
N THR A 58 22.69 -9.32 11.03
CA THR A 58 23.66 -10.07 10.23
C THR A 58 24.98 -10.27 10.97
N ILE A 59 25.41 -9.32 11.81
CA ILE A 59 26.58 -9.46 12.68
C ILE A 59 26.35 -10.51 13.78
N ILE A 60 25.19 -10.50 14.45
CA ILE A 60 24.81 -11.50 15.47
C ILE A 60 24.72 -12.90 14.84
N ILE A 61 24.10 -13.00 13.66
CA ILE A 61 24.03 -14.23 12.85
C ILE A 61 25.44 -14.72 12.50
N TRP A 62 26.35 -13.83 12.11
CA TRP A 62 27.73 -14.18 11.77
C TRP A 62 28.49 -14.76 12.97
N ILE A 63 28.30 -14.20 14.16
CA ILE A 63 28.86 -14.71 15.44
C ILE A 63 28.28 -16.11 15.77
N PHE A 64 26.99 -16.34 15.54
CA PHE A 64 26.33 -17.63 15.77
C PHE A 64 26.61 -18.69 14.69
N ILE A 65 26.88 -18.31 13.44
CA ILE A 65 27.24 -19.23 12.34
C ILE A 65 28.56 -19.95 12.62
N LYS A 66 29.47 -19.31 13.36
CA LYS A 66 30.69 -19.95 13.86
C LYS A 66 30.42 -21.15 14.79
N LEU A 67 29.18 -21.32 15.29
CA LEU A 67 28.76 -22.35 16.27
C LEU A 67 27.95 -23.55 15.67
N ASN A 68 27.81 -23.65 14.35
CA ASN A 68 27.71 -24.91 13.58
C ASN A 68 26.46 -25.85 13.66
N TYR A 69 25.21 -25.37 13.52
CA TYR A 69 24.05 -26.27 13.23
C TYR A 69 22.84 -25.66 12.46
N LEU A 70 22.86 -24.36 12.11
CA LEU A 70 21.68 -23.62 11.58
C LEU A 70 21.78 -23.18 10.10
N GLN A 71 22.81 -23.61 9.37
CA GLN A 71 23.24 -22.98 8.11
C GLN A 71 22.22 -23.07 6.95
N THR A 72 21.65 -24.22 6.59
CA THR A 72 20.90 -24.32 5.31
C THR A 72 19.54 -23.62 5.31
N LYS A 73 18.83 -23.58 6.44
CA LYS A 73 17.48 -22.99 6.51
C LYS A 73 17.50 -21.46 6.58
N LEU A 74 18.52 -20.89 7.24
CA LEU A 74 18.67 -19.44 7.36
C LEU A 74 19.02 -18.79 6.01
N HIS A 75 19.93 -19.39 5.24
CA HIS A 75 20.28 -18.89 3.90
C HIS A 75 19.07 -18.87 2.97
N PHE A 76 18.23 -19.91 3.04
CA PHE A 76 17.01 -19.99 2.25
C PHE A 76 16.01 -18.86 2.62
N LEU A 77 15.83 -18.57 3.91
CA LEU A 77 14.99 -17.45 4.37
C LEU A 77 15.51 -16.09 3.91
N LEU A 78 16.84 -15.87 3.93
CA LEU A 78 17.45 -14.64 3.45
C LEU A 78 17.23 -14.43 1.94
N ILE A 79 17.34 -15.50 1.15
CA ILE A 79 17.06 -15.44 -0.29
C ILE A 79 15.60 -15.07 -0.55
N ILE A 80 14.65 -15.68 0.17
CA ILE A 80 13.22 -15.33 0.06
C ILE A 80 12.97 -13.86 0.40
N LEU A 81 13.59 -13.37 1.48
CA LEU A 81 13.44 -11.98 1.91
C LEU A 81 13.97 -11.02 0.83
N LEU A 82 15.14 -11.29 0.27
CA LEU A 82 15.73 -10.52 -0.82
C LEU A 82 14.84 -10.50 -2.07
N VAL A 83 14.36 -11.67 -2.51
CA VAL A 83 13.44 -11.76 -3.66
C VAL A 83 12.18 -10.96 -3.41
N THR A 84 11.61 -11.06 -2.21
CA THR A 84 10.39 -10.36 -1.82
C THR A 84 10.56 -8.85 -1.89
N ILE A 85 11.66 -8.31 -1.33
CA ILE A 85 11.97 -6.87 -1.37
C ILE A 85 12.10 -6.38 -2.81
N ASN A 86 12.84 -7.09 -3.65
CA ASN A 86 13.05 -6.69 -5.05
C ASN A 86 11.75 -6.72 -5.86
N VAL A 87 10.90 -7.74 -5.66
CA VAL A 87 9.59 -7.80 -6.33
C VAL A 87 8.70 -6.65 -5.86
N SER A 88 8.65 -6.37 -4.55
CA SER A 88 7.91 -5.21 -4.02
C SER A 88 8.41 -3.89 -4.60
N PHE A 89 9.73 -3.71 -4.75
CA PHE A 89 10.34 -2.51 -5.32
C PHE A 89 9.86 -2.25 -6.76
N VAL A 90 9.75 -3.29 -7.57
CA VAL A 90 9.38 -3.17 -8.99
C VAL A 90 7.87 -3.06 -9.18
N VAL A 91 7.10 -3.88 -8.45
CA VAL A 91 5.65 -4.02 -8.68
C VAL A 91 4.84 -2.89 -8.04
N SER A 92 5.24 -2.44 -6.85
CA SER A 92 4.43 -1.46 -6.09
C SER A 92 4.32 -0.10 -6.79
N PRO A 93 5.40 0.49 -7.35
CA PRO A 93 5.30 1.76 -8.07
C PRO A 93 4.35 1.70 -9.27
N TYR A 94 4.36 0.58 -10.01
CA TYR A 94 3.45 0.40 -11.14
C TYR A 94 1.98 0.35 -10.70
N ILE A 95 1.70 -0.38 -9.61
CA ILE A 95 0.34 -0.45 -9.05
C ILE A 95 -0.09 0.94 -8.53
N LEU A 96 0.78 1.63 -7.80
CA LEU A 96 0.51 2.98 -7.29
C LEU A 96 0.22 3.95 -8.44
N GLU A 97 0.98 3.91 -9.53
CA GLU A 97 0.73 4.75 -10.71
C GLU A 97 -0.64 4.47 -11.32
N LYS A 98 -1.05 3.20 -11.43
CA LYS A 98 -2.39 2.84 -11.90
C LYS A 98 -3.50 3.30 -10.96
N GLN A 99 -3.27 3.20 -9.65
CA GLN A 99 -4.18 3.73 -8.64
C GLN A 99 -4.29 5.26 -8.74
N LYS A 100 -3.18 5.96 -9.05
CA LYS A 100 -3.15 7.40 -9.32
C LYS A 100 -3.99 7.79 -10.52
N GLU A 101 -3.74 7.16 -11.66
CA GLU A 101 -4.47 7.41 -12.92
C GLU A 101 -5.98 7.21 -12.74
N SER A 102 -6.36 6.12 -12.06
CA SER A 102 -7.75 5.81 -11.74
C SER A 102 -8.37 6.84 -10.78
N THR A 103 -7.62 7.27 -9.76
CA THR A 103 -8.06 8.31 -8.82
C THR A 103 -8.24 9.65 -9.52
N ILE A 104 -7.31 10.06 -10.39
CA ILE A 104 -7.42 11.29 -11.19
C ILE A 104 -8.62 11.22 -12.14
N THR A 105 -8.87 10.07 -12.76
CA THR A 105 -10.05 9.87 -13.62
C THR A 105 -11.34 10.08 -12.84
N THR A 106 -11.41 9.52 -11.63
CA THR A 106 -12.53 9.71 -10.70
C THR A 106 -12.65 11.18 -10.27
N ALA A 107 -11.54 11.83 -9.95
CA ALA A 107 -11.50 13.24 -9.57
C ALA A 107 -11.98 14.16 -10.70
N ASN A 108 -11.67 13.85 -11.97
CA ASN A 108 -12.17 14.59 -13.12
C ASN A 108 -13.70 14.55 -13.23
N GLN A 109 -14.34 13.45 -12.82
CA GLN A 109 -15.80 13.38 -12.73
C GLN A 109 -16.35 14.28 -11.62
N ILE A 110 -15.66 14.36 -10.48
CA ILE A 110 -16.01 15.30 -9.39
C ILE A 110 -15.87 16.75 -9.88
N ILE A 111 -14.74 17.09 -10.51
CA ILE A 111 -14.47 18.41 -11.10
C ILE A 111 -15.57 18.80 -12.07
N TYR A 112 -15.98 17.90 -12.98
CA TYR A 112 -17.07 18.17 -13.92
C TYR A 112 -18.39 18.51 -13.23
N LYS A 113 -18.73 17.82 -12.13
CA LYS A 113 -19.93 18.09 -11.34
C LYS A 113 -19.84 19.44 -10.62
N LEU A 114 -18.69 19.76 -10.04
CA LEU A 114 -18.44 21.05 -9.38
C LEU A 114 -18.57 22.23 -10.36
N GLU A 115 -18.00 22.10 -11.56
CA GLU A 115 -18.10 23.10 -12.62
C GLU A 115 -19.55 23.26 -13.12
N SER A 116 -20.26 22.15 -13.30
CA SER A 116 -21.69 22.16 -13.68
C SER A 116 -22.57 22.82 -12.61
N TYR A 117 -22.25 22.58 -11.33
CA TYR A 117 -22.91 23.23 -10.21
C TYR A 117 -22.67 24.74 -10.22
N LYS A 118 -21.41 25.21 -10.41
CA LYS A 118 -21.10 26.65 -10.52
C LYS A 118 -21.84 27.29 -11.69
N LYS A 119 -21.89 26.62 -12.85
CA LYS A 119 -22.61 27.13 -14.02
C LYS A 119 -24.10 27.36 -13.75
N THR A 120 -24.70 26.54 -12.90
CA THR A 120 -26.13 26.60 -12.57
C THR A 120 -26.44 27.57 -11.45
N ASN A 121 -25.61 27.60 -10.40
CA ASN A 121 -25.88 28.35 -9.17
C ASN A 121 -25.09 29.67 -9.06
N GLY A 122 -24.09 29.88 -9.92
CA GLY A 122 -23.20 31.03 -9.90
C GLY A 122 -22.04 30.95 -8.90
N PHE A 123 -21.98 29.91 -8.07
CA PHE A 123 -20.92 29.71 -7.06
C PHE A 123 -20.55 28.23 -6.91
N TYR A 124 -19.33 27.96 -6.45
CA TYR A 124 -18.93 26.60 -6.09
C TYR A 124 -19.57 26.15 -4.77
N PRO A 125 -19.95 24.87 -4.65
CA PRO A 125 -20.56 24.38 -3.42
C PRO A 125 -19.62 24.48 -2.23
N LYS A 126 -20.18 24.46 -1.01
CA LYS A 126 -19.36 24.44 0.22
C LYS A 126 -18.75 23.08 0.49
N LYS A 127 -19.42 22.02 0.04
CA LYS A 127 -18.97 20.64 0.16
C LYS A 127 -19.22 19.90 -1.16
N ILE A 128 -18.43 18.87 -1.48
CA ILE A 128 -18.58 18.14 -2.74
C ILE A 128 -19.99 17.55 -2.87
N GLU A 129 -20.59 17.08 -1.78
CA GLU A 129 -21.90 16.43 -1.74
C GLU A 129 -23.03 17.33 -2.25
N GLU A 130 -22.92 18.65 -2.10
CA GLU A 130 -23.92 19.60 -2.61
C GLU A 130 -23.96 19.62 -4.15
N SER A 131 -22.87 19.22 -4.83
CA SER A 131 -22.85 19.08 -6.29
C SER A 131 -23.46 17.78 -6.81
N LEU A 132 -23.80 16.84 -5.92
CA LEU A 132 -24.36 15.56 -6.30
C LEU A 132 -25.87 15.69 -6.48
N PRO A 133 -26.46 15.12 -7.55
CA PRO A 133 -27.87 15.31 -7.87
C PRO A 133 -28.82 14.71 -6.83
N HIS A 134 -28.36 13.78 -5.98
CA HIS A 134 -29.16 13.11 -4.95
C HIS A 134 -28.41 13.14 -3.62
N GLN A 135 -29.11 13.50 -2.54
CA GLN A 135 -28.55 13.61 -1.17
C GLN A 135 -27.95 12.29 -0.63
N ASN A 136 -28.21 11.15 -1.28
CA ASN A 136 -27.68 9.83 -0.90
C ASN A 136 -26.51 9.35 -1.77
N MET A 137 -26.09 10.11 -2.79
CA MET A 137 -24.87 9.76 -3.53
C MET A 137 -23.66 10.04 -2.64
N LYS A 138 -22.83 9.02 -2.44
CA LYS A 138 -21.53 9.18 -1.77
C LYS A 138 -20.52 9.75 -2.76
N ILE A 139 -19.57 10.53 -2.23
CA ILE A 139 -18.36 10.89 -2.98
C ILE A 139 -17.65 9.58 -3.35
N PRO A 140 -17.28 9.39 -4.62
CA PRO A 140 -16.52 8.20 -4.99
C PRO A 140 -15.18 8.22 -4.26
N GLU A 141 -14.83 7.09 -3.65
CA GLU A 141 -13.57 6.93 -2.92
C GLU A 141 -12.38 6.96 -3.88
N THR A 142 -11.20 7.33 -3.39
CA THR A 142 -9.97 7.17 -4.18
C THR A 142 -9.68 5.68 -4.38
N THR A 143 -8.89 5.37 -5.40
CA THR A 143 -8.35 4.01 -5.58
C THR A 143 -6.96 3.85 -4.98
N ILE A 144 -6.48 4.84 -4.22
CA ILE A 144 -5.18 4.77 -3.53
C ILE A 144 -5.33 3.88 -2.29
N GLY A 145 -4.46 2.86 -2.19
CA GLY A 145 -4.54 1.84 -1.15
C GLY A 145 -5.40 0.64 -1.53
N ILE A 146 -5.19 -0.48 -0.85
CA ILE A 146 -5.90 -1.75 -1.01
C ILE A 146 -6.93 -1.92 0.12
N PHE A 147 -6.51 -1.82 1.38
CA PHE A 147 -7.42 -1.99 2.52
C PHE A 147 -7.97 -0.67 3.04
N LYS A 148 -7.14 0.38 3.06
CA LYS A 148 -7.55 1.70 3.53
C LYS A 148 -7.50 2.67 2.37
N LYS A 149 -8.64 2.79 1.69
CA LYS A 149 -8.82 3.83 0.68
C LYS A 149 -8.78 5.20 1.32
N ARG A 150 -8.29 6.16 0.56
CA ARG A 150 -8.14 7.54 1.00
C ARG A 150 -9.31 8.36 0.50
N ASP A 151 -9.60 9.44 1.20
CA ASP A 151 -10.66 10.35 0.80
C ASP A 151 -10.10 11.48 -0.06
N PHE A 152 -10.97 12.05 -0.89
CA PHE A 152 -10.69 13.33 -1.51
C PHE A 152 -10.85 14.44 -0.49
N PHE A 153 -9.96 15.42 -0.52
CA PHE A 153 -10.13 16.69 0.19
C PHE A 153 -10.52 17.79 -0.79
N TYR A 154 -11.31 18.74 -0.30
CA TYR A 154 -11.86 19.82 -1.10
C TYR A 154 -11.83 21.14 -0.34
N PHE A 155 -11.37 22.18 -1.02
CA PHE A 155 -11.38 23.55 -0.51
C PHE A 155 -12.04 24.45 -1.54
N ASN A 156 -13.03 25.23 -1.12
CA ASN A 156 -13.68 26.21 -1.98
C ASN A 156 -13.17 27.63 -1.72
N GLY A 157 -12.95 28.36 -2.81
CA GLY A 157 -12.82 29.81 -2.82
C GLY A 157 -14.04 30.44 -3.48
N LYS A 158 -14.08 31.78 -3.53
CA LYS A 158 -15.18 32.51 -4.19
C LYS A 158 -15.26 32.19 -5.69
N GLU A 159 -14.11 32.14 -6.36
CA GLU A 159 -14.03 32.00 -7.81
C GLU A 159 -13.35 30.72 -8.29
N ASN A 160 -12.74 29.98 -7.38
CA ASN A 160 -11.94 28.79 -7.65
C ASN A 160 -12.19 27.72 -6.58
N PHE A 161 -11.77 26.50 -6.85
CA PHE A 161 -11.68 25.44 -5.86
C PHE A 161 -10.38 24.65 -6.04
N THR A 162 -10.06 23.93 -4.98
CA THR A 162 -8.98 22.97 -4.93
C THR A 162 -9.57 21.61 -4.57
N LEU A 163 -9.18 20.58 -5.31
CA LEU A 163 -9.55 19.19 -5.05
C LEU A 163 -8.25 18.39 -5.01
N GLY A 164 -8.09 17.51 -4.04
CA GLY A 164 -6.92 16.66 -4.00
C GLY A 164 -7.14 15.38 -3.23
N PHE A 165 -6.11 14.56 -3.18
CA PHE A 165 -6.07 13.33 -2.40
C PHE A 165 -4.66 13.13 -1.89
N SER A 166 -4.52 12.56 -0.69
CA SER A 166 -3.19 12.29 -0.15
C SER A 166 -2.52 11.19 -0.97
N TRP A 167 -1.31 11.49 -1.40
CA TRP A 167 -0.44 10.48 -2.01
C TRP A 167 0.26 9.65 -0.96
N ASP A 168 0.34 10.18 0.28
CA ASP A 168 0.92 9.51 1.42
C ASP A 168 -0.03 9.07 2.54
N PHE A 169 0.32 7.93 3.17
CA PHE A 169 -0.47 7.31 4.25
C PHE A 169 -0.42 8.13 5.54
N ILE A 170 0.69 8.84 5.75
CA ILE A 170 0.76 9.89 6.75
C ILE A 170 0.28 11.15 6.04
N ASP A 171 -0.72 11.85 6.59
CA ASP A 171 -1.28 13.11 6.05
C ASP A 171 -0.25 14.28 5.98
N MET A 172 1.05 13.97 5.93
CA MET A 172 2.21 14.86 5.89
C MET A 172 3.22 14.53 4.76
N GLY A 173 2.99 13.50 3.94
CA GLY A 173 3.96 13.05 2.91
C GLY A 173 3.62 13.47 1.47
N GLY A 174 2.75 14.45 1.33
CA GLY A 174 2.41 15.02 0.04
C GLY A 174 1.10 14.54 -0.56
N ALA A 175 0.58 15.37 -1.46
CA ALA A 175 -0.74 15.25 -2.04
C ALA A 175 -0.74 15.64 -3.51
N TYR A 176 -1.60 14.97 -4.28
CA TYR A 176 -1.92 15.44 -5.62
C TYR A 176 -3.07 16.44 -5.53
N ILE A 177 -2.83 17.62 -6.06
CA ILE A 177 -3.71 18.77 -5.92
C ILE A 177 -4.09 19.29 -7.31
N TYR A 178 -5.38 19.42 -7.54
CA TYR A 178 -5.97 20.12 -8.67
C TYR A 178 -6.40 21.51 -8.25
N SER A 179 -6.06 22.51 -9.06
CA SER A 179 -6.70 23.83 -8.95
C SER A 179 -7.52 24.16 -10.17
N SER A 180 -8.77 24.55 -9.93
CA SER A 180 -9.65 25.06 -10.99
C SER A 180 -9.16 26.39 -11.58
N LYS A 181 -8.29 27.13 -10.86
CA LYS A 181 -7.69 28.38 -11.36
C LYS A 181 -6.70 28.12 -12.48
N TYR A 182 -5.82 27.12 -12.30
CA TYR A 182 -4.77 26.77 -13.27
C TYR A 182 -5.17 25.62 -14.19
N LYS A 183 -6.27 24.92 -13.87
CA LYS A 183 -6.78 23.74 -14.57
C LYS A 183 -5.75 22.63 -14.71
N SER A 184 -4.90 22.48 -13.71
CA SER A 184 -3.80 21.52 -13.70
C SER A 184 -3.71 20.80 -12.36
N TRP A 185 -3.17 19.59 -12.44
CA TRP A 185 -2.72 18.82 -11.27
C TRP A 185 -1.25 19.12 -11.01
N TRP A 186 -0.88 19.20 -9.74
CA TRP A 186 0.51 19.16 -9.30
C TRP A 186 0.65 18.29 -8.07
N TYR A 187 1.89 17.93 -7.77
CA TYR A 187 2.25 17.25 -6.54
C TYR A 187 2.80 18.29 -5.56
N GLU A 188 2.33 18.28 -4.33
CA GLU A 188 2.80 19.12 -3.23
C GLU A 188 3.32 18.19 -2.14
N ASP A 189 4.58 18.39 -1.72
CA ASP A 189 5.25 17.62 -0.66
C ASP A 189 4.83 18.07 0.74
#